data_AF-A0A7W0ZL68-F1
#
_entry.id   AF-A0A7W0ZL68-F1
#
_cell.length_a   1.000
_cell.length_b   1.000
_cell.length_c   1.000
_cell.angle_alpha   90.00
_cell.angle_beta   90.00
_cell.angle_gamma   90.00
#
_symmetry.space_group_name_H-M   'P 1'
#
loop_
_entity.id
_entity.type
_entity.pdbx_description
1 polymer ?
#
loop_
_entity_poly.entity_id
_entity_poly.type
_entity_poly.pdbx_seq_one_letter_code
_entity_poly.pdbx_strand_id
1 'polypeptide(L)' 'MSLFKNIKATENINLQFRAEAFNVWNHASFRNPNVNASSRDFGTISDAGSPRLIQLALKLVF' A
#
# COMPACT_ATOMS: atom_id res chain seq x y z
N MET A 1 1.75 1.98 -6.68
CA MET A 1 1.60 3.15 -7.58
C MET A 1 1.78 4.41 -6.76
N SER A 2 2.50 5.40 -7.27
CA SER A 2 2.78 6.65 -6.57
C SER A 2 2.55 7.86 -7.48
N LEU A 3 1.86 8.87 -6.97
CA LEU A 3 1.60 10.14 -7.64
C LEU A 3 2.14 11.28 -6.78
N PHE A 4 2.86 12.20 -7.41
CA PHE A 4 3.43 13.36 -6.75
C PHE A 4 3.06 14.63 -7.49
N LYS A 5 2.61 15.65 -6.74
CA LYS A 5 2.32 16.99 -7.25
C LYS A 5 3.04 18.03 -6.42
N ASN A 6 3.91 18.80 -7.07
CA ASN A 6 4.51 19.99 -6.48
C ASN A 6 3.66 21.22 -6.79
N ILE A 7 3.42 22.04 -5.79
CA ILE A 7 2.62 23.26 -5.82
C ILE A 7 3.52 24.36 -5.28
N LYS A 8 3.86 25.34 -6.12
CA LYS A 8 4.55 26.54 -5.67
C LYS A 8 3.52 27.43 -4.96
N ALA A 9 3.64 27.55 -3.65
CA ALA A 9 2.75 28.41 -2.86
C ALA A 9 3.22 29.86 -2.89
N THR A 10 4.53 30.07 -2.77
CA THR A 10 5.21 31.37 -2.94
C THR A 10 6.57 31.17 -3.60
N GLU A 11 7.37 32.24 -3.74
CA GLU A 11 8.72 32.20 -4.32
C GLU A 11 9.67 31.27 -3.53
N ASN A 12 9.51 31.22 -2.21
CA ASN A 12 10.36 30.43 -1.31
C ASN A 12 9.65 29.21 -0.71
N ILE A 13 8.33 29.08 -0.88
CA ILE A 13 7.55 27.99 -0.27
C ILE A 13 7.02 27.04 -1.34
N ASN A 14 7.38 25.76 -1.21
CA ASN A 14 6.90 24.68 -2.06
C ASN A 14 6.12 23.64 -1.24
N LEU A 15 4.96 23.25 -1.74
CA LEU A 15 4.12 22.20 -1.18
C LEU A 15 4.17 20.97 -2.09
N GLN A 16 4.51 19.82 -1.53
CA GLN A 16 4.46 18.55 -2.25
C GLN A 16 3.34 17.67 -1.68
N PHE A 17 2.32 17.45 -2.50
CA PHE A 17 1.28 16.47 -2.25
C PHE A 17 1.70 15.12 -2.83
N ARG A 18 1.54 14.06 -2.04
CA ARG A 18 1.86 12.68 -2.42
C ARG A 18 0.64 11.81 -2.21
N ALA A 19 0.30 11.01 -3.20
CA ALA A 19 -0.70 9.97 -3.11
C ALA A 19 -0.08 8.63 -3.53
N GLU A 20 -0.09 7.67 -2.62
CA GLU A 20 0.47 6.35 -2.85
C GLU A 20 -0.63 5.31 -2.67
N ALA A 21 -0.67 4.34 -3.58
CA ALA A 21 -1.65 3.26 -3.56
C ALA A 21 -0.94 1.92 -3.74
N PHE A 22 -1.13 1.04 -2.76
CA PHE A 22 -0.71 -0.35 -2.77
C PHE A 22 -1.91 -1.23 -3.08
N ASN A 23 -1.70 -2.27 -3.86
CA ASN A 23 -2.76 -3.14 -4.35
C ASN A 23 -3.93 -2.34 -4.98
N VAL A 24 -3.61 -1.52 -5.99
CA VAL A 24 -4.55 -0.57 -6.63
C VAL A 24 -5.83 -1.26 -7.13
N TRP A 25 -5.68 -2.45 -7.70
CA TRP A 25 -6.77 -3.27 -8.23
C TRP A 25 -7.51 -4.07 -7.16
N ASN A 26 -7.10 -3.97 -5.89
CA ASN A 26 -7.66 -4.73 -4.77
C ASN A 26 -7.67 -6.26 -5.03
N HIS A 27 -6.59 -6.78 -5.60
CA HIS A 27 -6.42 -8.21 -5.86
C HIS A 27 -5.92 -8.93 -4.60
N ALA A 28 -6.62 -9.96 -4.16
CA ALA A 28 -6.20 -10.77 -3.02
C ALA A 28 -5.01 -11.67 -3.41
N SER A 29 -3.84 -11.40 -2.84
CA SER A 29 -2.65 -12.23 -3.03
C SER A 29 -2.58 -13.27 -1.91
N PHE A 30 -3.16 -14.44 -2.15
CA PHE A 30 -3.15 -15.55 -1.21
C PHE A 30 -1.74 -16.08 -0.97
N ARG A 31 -1.42 -16.38 0.30
CA ARG A 31 -0.15 -17.03 0.65
C ARG A 31 -0.21 -18.52 0.40
N ASN A 32 0.92 -19.20 0.62
CA ASN A 32 0.96 -20.65 0.55
C ASN A 32 0.00 -21.29 1.56
N PRO A 33 -0.61 -22.44 1.21
CA PRO A 33 -1.42 -23.20 2.13
C PRO A 33 -0.58 -23.76 3.28
N ASN A 34 -1.25 -24.12 4.38
CA ASN A 34 -0.60 -24.80 5.50
C ASN A 34 -0.07 -26.17 5.04
N VAL A 35 1.26 -26.35 5.07
CA VAL A 35 1.93 -27.59 4.65
C VAL A 35 2.21 -28.54 5.81
N ASN A 36 1.83 -28.20 7.04
CA ASN A 36 2.01 -29.09 8.18
C ASN A 36 0.93 -30.17 8.19
N ALA A 37 1.31 -31.41 7.83
CA ALA A 37 0.41 -32.55 7.75
C ALA A 37 -0.27 -32.94 9.07
N SER A 38 0.27 -32.52 10.23
CA SER A 38 -0.36 -32.77 11.54
C SER A 38 -1.32 -31.65 11.97
N SER A 39 -1.44 -30.58 11.19
CA SER A 39 -2.35 -29.45 11.46
C SER A 39 -3.77 -29.80 11.04
N ARG A 40 -4.77 -29.35 11.82
CA ARG A 40 -6.18 -29.41 11.41
C ARG A 40 -6.46 -28.57 10.15
N ASP A 41 -5.63 -27.57 9.92
CA ASP A 41 -5.75 -26.63 8.80
C ASP A 41 -4.90 -27.04 7.59
N PHE A 42 -4.37 -28.28 7.55
CA PHE A 42 -3.53 -28.75 6.45
C PHE A 42 -4.21 -28.56 5.08
N GLY A 43 -3.47 -28.02 4.11
CA GLY A 43 -3.95 -27.75 2.76
C GLY A 43 -4.83 -26.49 2.62
N THR A 44 -5.13 -25.78 3.72
CA THR A 44 -5.94 -24.55 3.68
C THR A 44 -5.06 -23.30 3.61
N ILE A 45 -5.57 -22.25 2.95
CA ILE A 45 -4.95 -20.92 2.94
C ILE A 45 -5.75 -20.02 3.89
N SER A 46 -5.09 -19.50 4.92
CA SER A 46 -5.71 -18.66 5.94
C SER A 46 -5.19 -17.21 5.94
N ASP A 47 -4.25 -16.89 5.05
CA ASP A 47 -3.56 -15.60 5.02
C ASP A 47 -3.42 -15.08 3.59
N ALA A 48 -3.50 -13.76 3.45
CA ALA A 48 -3.32 -13.04 2.21
C ALA A 48 -2.43 -11.81 2.46
N GLY A 49 -1.73 -11.37 1.41
CA GLY A 49 -0.97 -10.14 1.42
C GLY A 49 -1.83 -8.91 1.69
N SER A 50 -1.18 -7.76 1.88
CA SER A 50 -1.85 -6.52 2.25
C SER A 50 -3.00 -6.16 1.31
N PRO A 51 -4.16 -5.76 1.87
CA PRO A 51 -5.30 -5.30 1.08
C PRO A 51 -4.98 -3.97 0.37
N ARG A 52 -5.92 -3.46 -0.43
CA ARG A 52 -5.77 -2.12 -1.01
C ARG A 52 -5.56 -1.09 0.08
N LEU A 53 -4.46 -0.35 -0.03
CA LEU A 53 -4.05 0.65 0.94
C LEU A 53 -3.67 1.92 0.20
N ILE A 54 -4.31 3.03 0.58
CA ILE A 54 -4.07 4.35 0.02
C ILE A 54 -3.49 5.23 1.11
N GLN A 55 -2.37 5.88 0.82
CA GLN A 55 -1.68 6.79 1.71
C GLN A 55 -1.61 8.16 1.06
N LEU A 56 -1.94 9.18 1.84
CA LEU A 56 -1.84 10.57 1.44
C LEU A 56 -0.83 11.25 2.35
N ALA A 57 0.06 12.04 1.77
CA ALA A 57 1.03 12.82 2.51
C ALA A 57 1.16 14.22 1.94
N LEU A 58 1.42 15.19 2.81
CA LEU A 58 1.72 16.56 2.46
C LEU A 58 3.05 16.95 3.07
N LYS A 59 3.95 17.49 2.24
CA LYS A 59 5.26 17.99 2.67
C LYS A 59 5.37 19.48 2.34
N LEU A 60 5.61 20.30 3.36
CA LEU A 60 6.00 21.69 3.21
C LEU A 60 7.53 21.78 3.09
N VAL A 61 8.01 22.56 2.13
CA VAL A 61 9.42 22.89 1.91
C VAL A 61 9.53 24.40 1.86
N PHE A 62 10.45 24.97 2.62
CA PHE A 62 10.69 26.40 2.77
C PHE A 62 12.19 26.68 2.77
#